data_AF-A0A2P4X2R9-F1
#
_entry.id   AF-A0A2P4X2R9-F1
#
_cell.length_a   1.000
_cell.length_b   1.000
_cell.length_c   1.000
_cell.angle_alpha   90.00
_cell.angle_beta   90.00
_cell.angle_gamma   90.00
#
_symmetry.space_group_name_H-M   'P 1'
#
loop_
_entity.id
_entity.type
_entity.pdbx_description
1 polymer ?
#
loop_
_entity_poly.entity_id
_entity_poly.type
_entity_poly.pdbx_seq_one_letter_code
_entity_poly.pdbx_strand_id
1 'polypeptide(L)'
;AEIRQRYRQEGKEIPPWSELDALVQAEETPAPTLEPPEPDGYPDSVVWTHLLSFNNASKQENYYIETYNADPEFPKSQNCYGQRNVSKNEHFYAQEVADLPFAGLETNLRRFAAEAVEIKKA
;
A
#
# COMPACT_ATOMS: atom_id res chain seq x y z
N ALA A 1 -25.58 15.08 -13.27
CA ALA A 1 -27.03 14.78 -13.31
C ALA A 1 -27.30 13.27 -13.31
N GLU A 2 -26.56 12.49 -14.11
CA GLU A 2 -26.69 11.04 -14.21
C GLU A 2 -26.45 10.29 -12.88
N ILE A 3 -25.42 10.68 -12.10
CA ILE A 3 -25.12 10.07 -10.79
C ILE A 3 -26.33 10.10 -9.86
N ARG A 4 -27.03 11.24 -9.74
CA ARG A 4 -28.24 11.34 -8.91
C ARG A 4 -29.38 10.46 -9.40
N GLN A 5 -29.52 10.33 -10.72
CA GLN A 5 -30.56 9.50 -11.32
C GLN A 5 -30.29 8.01 -11.05
N ARG A 6 -29.02 7.59 -11.11
CA ARG A 6 -28.56 6.26 -10.72
C ARG A 6 -28.82 5.98 -9.23
N TYR A 7 -28.42 6.88 -8.34
CA TYR A 7 -28.66 6.73 -6.89
C TYR A 7 -30.16 6.62 -6.56
N ARG A 8 -31.02 7.36 -7.28
CA ARG A 8 -32.47 7.24 -7.16
C ARG A 8 -32.99 5.87 -7.60
N GLN A 9 -32.47 5.30 -8.68
CA GLN A 9 -32.83 3.96 -9.16
C GLN A 9 -32.36 2.86 -8.22
N GLU A 10 -31.22 3.06 -7.57
CA GLU A 10 -30.61 2.14 -6.59
C GLU A 10 -31.22 2.28 -5.18
N GLY A 11 -32.14 3.22 -4.95
CA GLY A 11 -32.73 3.47 -3.63
C GLY A 11 -31.75 4.05 -2.61
N LYS A 12 -30.65 4.65 -3.06
CA LYS A 12 -29.64 5.31 -2.23
C LYS A 12 -30.03 6.76 -1.94
N GLU A 13 -29.48 7.32 -0.87
CA GLU A 13 -29.62 8.73 -0.55
C GLU A 13 -29.09 9.60 -1.70
N ILE A 14 -29.90 10.54 -2.18
CA ILE A 14 -29.57 11.32 -3.37
C ILE A 14 -28.60 12.45 -2.97
N PRO A 15 -27.36 12.48 -3.51
CA PRO A 15 -26.37 13.48 -3.11
C PRO A 15 -26.84 14.90 -3.49
N PRO A 16 -26.53 15.92 -2.66
CA PRO A 16 -26.83 17.32 -2.96
C PRO A 16 -26.03 17.82 -4.17
N TRP A 17 -26.52 18.87 -4.84
CA TRP A 17 -25.92 19.33 -6.11
C TRP A 17 -24.47 19.79 -5.94
N SER A 18 -24.13 20.34 -4.77
CA SER A 18 -22.79 20.76 -4.40
C SER A 18 -21.75 19.63 -4.32
N GLU A 19 -22.19 18.38 -4.16
CA GLU A 19 -21.31 17.21 -4.03
C GLU A 19 -21.19 16.41 -5.33
N LEU A 20 -21.94 16.77 -6.38
CA LEU A 20 -21.90 16.03 -7.64
C LEU A 20 -20.53 16.12 -8.30
N ASP A 21 -19.90 17.29 -8.31
CA ASP A 21 -18.62 17.47 -9.00
C ASP A 21 -17.52 16.63 -8.34
N ALA A 22 -17.53 16.52 -7.00
CA ALA A 22 -16.62 15.65 -6.25
C ALA A 22 -16.89 14.16 -6.53
N LEU A 23 -18.15 13.76 -6.64
CA LEU A 23 -18.52 12.38 -6.97
C LEU A 23 -18.18 12.02 -8.43
N VAL A 24 -18.37 12.94 -9.36
CA VAL A 24 -17.94 12.79 -10.76
C VAL A 24 -16.42 12.65 -10.81
N GLN A 25 -15.67 13.52 -10.13
CA GLN A 25 -14.22 13.42 -10.08
C GLN A 25 -13.72 12.12 -9.44
N ALA A 26 -14.38 11.64 -8.38
CA ALA A 26 -14.06 10.37 -7.74
C ALA A 26 -14.38 9.14 -8.63
N GLU A 27 -15.39 9.22 -9.50
CA GLU A 27 -15.75 8.16 -10.46
C GLU A 27 -14.90 8.19 -11.74
N GLU A 28 -14.51 9.37 -12.21
CA GLU A 28 -13.85 9.54 -13.51
C GLU A 28 -12.37 9.15 -13.49
N THR A 29 -11.66 9.25 -12.37
CA THR A 29 -10.25 8.84 -12.32
C THR A 29 -9.80 8.57 -10.89
N PRO A 30 -9.18 7.41 -10.57
CA PRO A 30 -8.35 7.34 -9.39
C PRO A 30 -7.36 8.51 -9.46
N ALA A 31 -7.15 9.23 -8.35
CA ALA A 31 -6.09 10.23 -8.33
C ALA A 31 -4.82 9.57 -8.89
N PRO A 32 -4.13 10.17 -9.88
CA PRO A 32 -2.93 9.59 -10.42
C PRO A 32 -2.02 9.27 -9.23
N THR A 33 -1.55 8.03 -9.15
CA THR A 33 -0.42 7.71 -8.28
C THR A 33 0.67 8.68 -8.72
N LEU A 34 0.95 9.69 -7.88
CA LEU A 34 1.89 10.77 -8.19
C LEU A 34 3.31 10.24 -8.40
N GLU A 35 3.51 8.97 -8.06
CA GLU A 35 4.74 8.24 -8.16
C GLU A 35 4.85 7.62 -9.57
N PRO A 36 6.02 7.76 -10.22
CA PRO A 36 6.27 7.06 -11.46
C PRO A 36 6.09 5.55 -11.26
N PRO A 37 5.75 4.80 -12.33
CA PRO A 37 5.72 3.36 -12.24
C PRO A 37 7.03 2.82 -11.67
N GLU A 38 6.90 1.79 -10.84
CA GLU A 38 8.03 1.05 -10.30
C GLU A 38 8.93 0.53 -11.44
N PRO A 39 10.20 0.17 -11.15
CA PRO A 39 11.11 -0.37 -12.15
C PRO A 39 10.59 -1.61 -12.89
N ASP A 40 9.62 -2.33 -12.31
CA ASP A 40 8.94 -3.48 -12.92
C ASP A 40 7.70 -3.11 -13.77
N GLY A 41 7.38 -1.81 -13.88
CA GLY A 41 6.35 -1.27 -14.76
C GLY A 41 4.95 -1.16 -14.13
N TYR A 42 4.78 -1.56 -12.88
CA TYR A 42 3.50 -1.45 -12.17
C TYR A 42 3.41 -0.13 -11.37
N PRO A 43 2.19 0.36 -11.09
CA PRO A 43 1.98 1.68 -10.49
C PRO A 43 2.17 1.76 -8.96
N ASP A 44 2.42 0.63 -8.29
CA ASP A 44 2.49 0.48 -6.84
C ASP A 44 3.76 -0.27 -6.43
N SER A 45 4.35 -0.02 -5.27
CA SER A 45 5.58 -0.72 -4.82
C SER A 45 5.34 -2.15 -4.32
N VAL A 46 6.38 -2.99 -4.39
CA VAL A 46 6.41 -4.32 -3.74
C VAL A 46 6.50 -4.11 -2.23
N VAL A 47 5.47 -4.52 -1.49
CA VAL A 47 5.39 -4.34 -0.03
C VAL A 47 5.73 -5.61 0.76
N TRP A 48 5.61 -6.80 0.17
CA TRP A 48 5.90 -8.06 0.85
C TRP A 48 7.38 -8.43 0.72
N THR A 49 8.20 -7.79 1.54
CA THR A 49 9.65 -8.03 1.55
C THR A 49 10.07 -9.11 2.56
N HIS A 50 9.55 -9.04 3.80
CA HIS A 50 9.94 -9.92 4.90
C HIS A 50 8.74 -10.38 5.73
N LEU A 51 8.79 -11.61 6.23
CA LEU A 51 7.97 -12.08 7.34
C LEU A 51 8.71 -11.80 8.65
N LEU A 52 8.09 -11.00 9.53
CA LEU A 52 8.65 -10.64 10.83
C LEU A 52 8.08 -11.52 11.93
N SER A 53 8.95 -12.08 12.77
CA SER A 53 8.60 -12.82 13.97
C SER A 53 9.32 -12.26 15.20
N PHE A 54 8.69 -12.42 16.36
CA PHE A 54 9.20 -11.94 17.65
C PHE A 54 9.84 -13.09 18.42
N ASN A 55 10.97 -12.83 19.07
CA ASN A 55 11.64 -13.80 19.93
C ASN A 55 10.92 -13.92 21.27
N ASN A 56 10.15 -15.01 21.46
CA ASN A 56 9.36 -15.21 22.67
C ASN A 56 10.17 -15.36 23.97
N ALA A 57 11.49 -15.58 23.89
CA ALA A 57 12.39 -15.61 25.04
C ALA A 57 12.87 -14.22 25.47
N SER A 58 12.72 -13.21 24.60
CA SER A 58 13.10 -11.83 24.91
C SER A 58 12.07 -11.17 25.82
N LYS A 59 12.54 -10.31 26.72
CA LYS A 59 11.67 -9.55 27.62
C LYS A 59 10.90 -8.47 26.87
N GLN A 60 9.74 -8.09 27.40
CA GLN A 60 8.90 -7.02 26.83
C GLN A 60 9.62 -5.68 26.69
N GLU A 61 10.54 -5.36 27.60
CA GLU A 61 11.33 -4.12 27.59
C GLU A 61 12.20 -3.93 26.34
N ASN A 62 12.46 -5.02 25.61
CA ASN A 62 13.24 -4.99 24.37
C ASN A 62 12.39 -4.70 23.11
N TYR A 63 11.06 -4.57 23.27
CA TYR A 63 10.12 -4.30 22.18
C TYR A 63 9.55 -2.89 22.31
N TYR A 64 10.33 -1.89 21.90
CA TYR A 64 9.91 -0.50 21.86
C TYR A 64 10.10 0.10 20.47
N ILE A 65 9.30 1.13 20.17
CA ILE A 65 9.35 1.84 18.89
C ILE A 65 10.47 2.87 18.97
N GLU A 66 11.53 2.68 18.19
CA GLU A 66 12.62 3.65 18.06
C GLU A 66 12.23 4.80 17.12
N THR A 67 12.92 5.92 17.23
CA THR A 67 12.92 6.96 16.20
C THR A 67 14.26 6.93 15.48
N TYR A 68 14.22 6.99 14.15
CA TYR A 68 15.43 7.01 13.33
C TYR A 68 15.26 7.92 12.12
N ASN A 69 16.38 8.28 11.50
CA ASN A 69 16.39 8.96 10.22
C ASN A 69 16.76 7.98 9.09
N ALA A 70 16.00 8.04 8.00
CA ALA A 70 16.12 7.17 6.85
C ALA A 70 16.71 7.92 5.64
N ASP A 71 17.72 8.76 5.85
CA ASP A 71 18.50 9.33 4.75
C ASP A 71 19.26 8.20 4.01
N PRO A 72 19.30 8.20 2.66
CA PRO A 72 18.78 9.23 1.76
C PRO A 72 17.32 9.04 1.31
N GLU A 73 16.63 7.96 1.70
CA GLU A 73 15.27 7.65 1.26
C GLU A 73 14.24 8.71 1.71
N PHE A 74 14.45 9.30 2.90
CA PHE A 74 13.63 10.37 3.45
C PHE A 74 14.48 11.56 3.93
N PRO A 75 13.98 12.81 3.85
CA PRO A 75 14.69 13.99 4.33
C PRO A 75 15.07 13.89 5.81
N LYS A 76 16.20 14.49 6.19
CA LYS A 76 16.69 14.52 7.59
C LYS A 76 15.72 15.15 8.60
N SER A 77 14.82 16.00 8.13
CA SER A 77 13.77 16.62 8.95
C SER A 77 12.61 15.69 9.28
N GLN A 78 12.50 14.55 8.58
CA GLN A 78 11.45 13.57 8.79
C GLN A 78 11.95 12.45 9.70
N ASN A 79 11.22 12.21 10.79
CA ASN A 79 11.46 11.08 11.68
C ASN A 79 10.72 9.85 11.16
N CYS A 80 11.41 8.72 11.14
CA CYS A 80 10.84 7.41 10.94
C CYS A 80 10.69 6.71 12.30
N TYR A 81 9.71 5.83 12.42
CA TYR A 81 9.39 5.11 13.65
C TYR A 81 9.58 3.60 13.46
N GLY A 82 9.98 2.91 14.51
CA GLY A 82 10.38 1.51 14.47
C GLY A 82 11.90 1.40 14.33
N GLN A 83 12.39 0.29 13.77
CA GLN A 83 13.84 0.05 13.67
C GLN A 83 14.25 -0.12 12.20
N ARG A 84 15.26 0.63 11.74
CA ARG A 84 15.69 0.62 10.33
C ARG A 84 16.17 -0.76 9.86
N ASN A 85 16.88 -1.49 10.72
CA ASN A 85 17.48 -2.78 10.39
C ASN A 85 17.01 -3.85 11.38
N VAL A 86 15.74 -4.23 11.30
CA VAL A 86 15.13 -5.21 12.22
C VAL A 86 15.85 -6.55 12.20
N SER A 87 16.41 -6.96 11.06
CA SER A 87 17.20 -8.20 10.92
C SER A 87 18.51 -8.23 11.74
N LYS A 88 19.00 -7.07 12.20
CA LYS A 88 20.19 -6.97 13.06
C LYS A 88 19.85 -7.02 14.55
N ASN A 89 18.58 -7.03 14.91
CA ASN A 89 18.11 -7.07 16.29
C ASN A 89 17.86 -8.52 16.71
N GLU A 90 18.51 -8.98 17.78
CA GLU A 90 18.39 -10.35 18.30
C GLU A 90 16.99 -10.71 18.84
N HIS A 91 16.14 -9.70 19.06
CA HIS A 91 14.76 -9.88 19.53
C HIS A 91 13.78 -10.14 18.39
N PHE A 92 14.22 -10.01 17.14
CA PHE A 92 13.40 -10.22 15.97
C PHE A 92 14.02 -11.24 15.01
N TYR A 93 13.15 -11.93 14.27
CA TYR A 93 13.53 -12.77 13.15
C TYR A 93 12.87 -12.22 11.90
N ALA A 94 13.67 -11.76 10.95
CA ALA A 94 13.21 -11.32 9.64
C ALA A 94 13.59 -12.38 8.60
N GLN A 95 12.59 -13.01 8.01
CA GLN A 95 12.78 -13.96 6.91
C GLN A 95 12.35 -13.31 5.60
N GLU A 96 13.20 -13.32 4.58
CA GLU A 96 12.84 -12.79 3.26
C GLU A 96 11.67 -13.58 2.66
N VAL A 97 10.67 -12.88 2.14
CA VAL A 97 9.54 -13.50 1.44
C VAL A 97 10.02 -14.20 0.15
N ALA A 98 11.10 -13.72 -0.45
CA ALA A 98 11.73 -14.32 -1.62
C ALA A 98 12.24 -15.76 -1.37
N ASP A 99 12.55 -16.11 -0.12
CA ASP A 99 13.03 -17.45 0.26
C ASP A 99 11.90 -18.42 0.61
N LEU A 100 10.64 -17.96 0.59
CA LEU A 100 9.48 -18.76 0.99
C LEU A 100 8.82 -19.44 -0.23
N PRO A 101 8.07 -20.54 -0.01
CA PRO A 101 7.36 -21.24 -1.11
C PRO A 101 6.34 -20.39 -1.86
N PHE A 102 5.94 -19.25 -1.29
CA PHE A 102 5.02 -18.27 -1.89
C PHE A 102 5.74 -17.04 -2.46
N ALA A 103 7.05 -17.12 -2.70
CA ALA A 103 7.79 -16.09 -3.41
C ALA A 103 7.11 -15.75 -4.76
N GLY A 104 7.09 -14.45 -5.10
CA GLY A 104 6.46 -13.95 -6.32
C GLY A 104 4.92 -13.91 -6.30
N LEU A 105 4.26 -14.30 -5.20
CA LEU A 105 2.80 -14.19 -5.07
C LEU A 105 2.33 -12.75 -5.26
N GLU A 106 2.99 -11.79 -4.63
CA GLU A 106 2.68 -10.36 -4.78
C GLU A 106 2.84 -9.88 -6.24
N THR A 107 3.95 -10.23 -6.88
CA THR A 107 4.20 -9.89 -8.29
C THR A 107 3.10 -10.44 -9.20
N ASN A 108 2.65 -11.67 -8.95
CA ASN A 108 1.54 -12.26 -9.70
C ASN A 108 0.22 -11.52 -9.45
N LEU A 109 -0.08 -11.14 -8.20
CA LEU A 109 -1.27 -10.36 -7.88
C LEU A 109 -1.27 -8.99 -8.57
N ARG A 110 -0.15 -8.26 -8.52
CA ARG A 110 0.03 -6.97 -9.19
C ARG A 110 -0.16 -7.09 -10.71
N ARG A 111 0.44 -8.12 -11.32
CA ARG A 111 0.24 -8.46 -12.74
C ARG A 111 -1.22 -8.69 -13.09
N PHE A 112 -1.91 -9.56 -12.37
CA PHE A 112 -3.31 -9.88 -12.66
C PHE A 112 -4.23 -8.67 -12.48
N ALA A 113 -3.94 -7.79 -11.50
CA ALA A 113 -4.68 -6.55 -11.33
C ALA A 113 -4.48 -5.61 -12.55
N ALA A 114 -3.24 -5.45 -13.03
CA ALA A 114 -2.95 -4.66 -14.22
C ALA A 114 -3.64 -5.23 -15.47
N GLU A 115 -3.54 -6.54 -15.71
CA GLU A 115 -4.21 -7.24 -16.82
C GLU A 115 -5.74 -7.03 -16.79
N ALA A 116 -6.36 -7.11 -15.60
CA ALA A 116 -7.81 -6.90 -15.45
C ALA A 116 -8.25 -5.46 -15.82
N VAL A 117 -7.43 -4.45 -15.51
CA VAL A 117 -7.68 -3.06 -15.90
C VAL A 117 -7.60 -2.89 -17.41
N GLU A 118 -6.63 -3.51 -18.07
CA GLU A 118 -6.49 -3.44 -19.52
C GLU A 118 -7.65 -4.14 -20.24
N ILE A 119 -8.12 -5.28 -19.73
CA ILE A 119 -9.32 -5.95 -20.26
C ILE A 119 -10.57 -5.06 -20.14
N LYS A 120 -10.73 -4.32 -19.04
CA LYS A 120 -11.89 -3.43 -18.85
C LYS A 120 -11.91 -2.25 -19.84
N LYS A 121 -10.75 -1.83 -20.35
CA LYS A 121 -10.60 -0.71 -21.29
C LYS A 121 -10.81 -1.11 -22.75
N ALA A 122 -10.65 -2.40 -23.08
CA ALA A 122 -10.80 -2.96 -24.42
C ALA A 122 -12.29 -3.14 -24.80
#